data_AF-A0A953P787-F1
#
_entry.id   AF-A0A953P787-F1
#
_cell.length_a   1.000
_cell.length_b   1.000
_cell.length_c   1.000
_cell.angle_alpha   90.00
_cell.angle_beta   90.00
_cell.angle_gamma   90.00
#
_symmetry.space_group_name_H-M   'P 1'
#
loop_
_entity.id
_entity.type
_entity.pdbx_description
1 polymer ?
#
loop_
_entity_poly.entity_id
_entity_poly.type
_entity_poly.pdbx_seq_one_letter_code
_entity_poly.pdbx_strand_id
1 'polypeptide(L)'
;MKRHNHFRVYFLLTVLLVAGLVVLLREHRPSFLRPGLRLNAYVSTDDGSVTVMDLVRLRVETRVAVGPAISGLVEHPTRAEVWGVSTAGGYVWILDAKTNQIAARIPVGASPYAVAFSADGARAYVSAAGGEALLVIDCATRQIT
;
A
#
# COMPACT_ATOMS: atom_id res chain seq x y z
N MET A 1 8.08 -58.20 22.45
CA MET A 1 7.80 -56.99 21.62
C MET A 1 8.70 -55.84 22.07
N LYS A 2 9.80 -55.57 21.36
CA LYS A 2 10.74 -54.46 21.69
C LYS A 2 10.19 -53.14 21.12
N ARG A 3 9.61 -52.32 22.00
CA ARG A 3 9.17 -50.95 21.69
C ARG A 3 10.40 -50.11 21.39
N HIS A 4 10.69 -49.88 20.11
CA HIS A 4 11.78 -48.98 19.71
C HIS A 4 11.40 -47.57 20.14
N ASN A 5 12.20 -46.98 21.04
CA ASN A 5 12.00 -45.62 21.53
C ASN A 5 12.24 -44.64 20.38
N HIS A 6 11.16 -44.00 19.92
CA HIS A 6 11.20 -42.94 18.89
C HIS A 6 11.73 -41.61 19.44
N PHE A 7 12.58 -41.64 20.47
CA PHE A 7 13.07 -40.47 21.20
C PHE A 7 13.71 -39.45 20.26
N ARG A 8 14.49 -39.90 19.28
CA ARG A 8 15.09 -39.04 18.25
C ARG A 8 14.05 -38.30 17.41
N VAL A 9 12.93 -38.97 17.08
CA VAL A 9 11.84 -38.39 16.29
C VAL A 9 11.08 -37.37 17.12
N TYR A 10 10.73 -37.71 18.35
CA TYR A 10 10.05 -36.76 19.25
C TYR A 10 10.91 -35.54 19.54
N PHE A 11 12.22 -35.74 19.79
CA PHE A 11 13.17 -34.67 20.01
C PHE A 11 13.25 -33.73 18.79
N LEU A 12 13.41 -34.28 17.58
CA LEU A 12 13.42 -33.50 16.34
C LEU A 12 12.10 -32.74 16.12
N LEU A 13 10.96 -33.38 16.36
CA LEU A 13 9.65 -32.73 16.24
C LEU A 13 9.49 -31.58 17.23
N THR A 14 9.92 -31.75 18.49
CA THR A 14 9.89 -30.65 19.47
C THR A 14 10.81 -29.50 19.09
N VAL A 15 12.02 -29.79 18.56
CA VAL A 15 12.94 -28.75 18.11
C VAL A 15 12.34 -27.96 16.95
N LEU A 16 11.77 -28.65 15.96
CA LEU A 16 11.09 -28.01 14.82
C LEU A 16 9.88 -27.19 15.26
N LEU A 17 9.08 -27.70 16.21
CA LEU A 17 7.91 -27.02 16.73
C LEU A 17 8.28 -25.74 17.50
N VAL A 18 9.30 -25.82 18.37
CA VAL A 18 9.82 -24.65 19.10
C VAL A 18 10.42 -23.62 18.14
N ALA A 19 11.22 -24.06 17.16
CA ALA A 19 11.79 -23.16 16.15
C ALA A 19 10.69 -22.45 15.34
N GLY A 20 9.69 -23.19 14.88
CA GLY A 20 8.53 -22.62 14.18
C GLY A 20 7.74 -21.63 15.03
N LEU A 21 7.54 -21.95 16.32
CA LEU A 21 6.86 -21.06 17.26
C LEU A 21 7.66 -19.76 17.51
N VAL A 22 8.99 -19.84 17.61
CA VAL A 22 9.85 -18.66 17.77
C VAL A 22 9.79 -17.75 16.55
N VAL A 23 9.78 -18.31 15.34
CA VAL A 23 9.60 -17.54 14.10
C VAL A 23 8.23 -16.86 14.07
N LEU A 24 7.17 -17.59 14.40
CA LEU A 24 5.80 -17.08 14.48
C LEU A 24 5.65 -15.94 15.49
N LEU A 25 6.27 -16.06 16.68
CA LEU A 25 6.20 -15.04 17.73
C LEU A 25 7.07 -13.81 17.42
N ARG A 26 8.14 -13.96 16.63
CA ARG A 26 8.97 -12.82 16.19
C ARG A 26 8.30 -12.01 15.09
N GLU A 27 7.56 -12.65 14.19
CA GLU A 27 6.81 -11.94 13.17
C GLU A 27 5.57 -11.27 13.77
N HIS A 28 5.61 -9.94 13.93
CA HIS A 28 4.46 -9.17 14.45
C HIS A 28 3.20 -9.28 13.56
N ARG A 29 3.30 -9.77 12.31
CA ARG A 29 2.20 -10.04 11.37
C ARG A 29 2.62 -11.09 10.31
N PRO A 30 2.51 -12.41 10.58
CA PRO A 30 2.94 -13.42 9.63
C PRO A 30 2.11 -13.36 8.33
N SER A 31 2.77 -12.94 7.26
CA SER A 31 2.16 -12.72 5.94
C SER A 31 1.64 -14.03 5.33
N PHE A 32 2.32 -15.15 5.62
CA PHE A 32 1.94 -16.49 5.19
C PHE A 32 0.67 -17.04 5.85
N LEU A 33 0.21 -16.44 6.96
CA LEU A 33 -1.09 -16.77 7.58
C LEU A 33 -2.27 -15.98 6.98
N ARG A 34 -2.03 -15.17 5.94
CA ARG A 34 -3.06 -14.40 5.24
C ARG A 34 -3.13 -14.81 3.77
N PRO A 35 -3.93 -15.84 3.41
CA PRO A 35 -4.01 -16.36 2.05
C PRO A 35 -4.43 -15.34 0.97
N GLY A 36 -4.98 -14.18 1.38
CA GLY A 36 -5.38 -13.08 0.50
C GLY A 36 -4.54 -11.81 0.61
N LEU A 37 -3.41 -11.81 1.35
CA LEU A 37 -2.56 -10.64 1.47
C LEU A 37 -1.82 -10.38 0.15
N ARG A 38 -2.21 -9.30 -0.54
CA ARG A 38 -1.43 -8.76 -1.66
C ARG A 38 -0.42 -7.76 -1.10
N LEU A 39 0.81 -8.19 -0.96
CA LEU A 39 1.90 -7.31 -0.54
C LEU A 39 2.47 -6.63 -1.79
N ASN A 40 1.89 -5.50 -2.15
CA ASN A 40 2.28 -4.73 -3.32
C ASN A 40 3.00 -3.45 -2.90
N ALA A 41 4.08 -3.10 -3.62
CA ALA A 41 4.66 -1.77 -3.59
C ALA A 41 4.16 -0.96 -4.80
N TYR A 42 3.90 0.33 -4.57
CA TYR A 42 3.51 1.29 -5.59
C TYR A 42 4.65 2.30 -5.73
N VAL A 43 5.27 2.32 -6.90
CA VAL A 43 6.43 3.17 -7.18
C VAL A 43 6.08 4.14 -8.29
N SER A 44 6.12 5.44 -7.99
CA SER A 44 5.99 6.48 -9.01
C SER A 44 7.24 6.56 -9.86
N THR A 45 7.06 6.65 -11.17
CA THR A 45 8.15 6.80 -12.14
C THR A 45 8.01 8.10 -12.92
N ASP A 46 9.13 8.63 -13.40
CA ASP A 46 9.20 9.93 -14.09
C ASP A 46 8.41 9.95 -15.42
N ASP A 47 8.15 8.77 -15.99
CA ASP A 47 7.30 8.59 -17.17
C ASP A 47 5.80 8.83 -16.91
N GLY A 48 5.41 9.21 -15.70
CA GLY A 48 4.02 9.47 -15.32
C GLY A 48 3.20 8.20 -15.08
N SER A 49 3.86 7.08 -14.84
CA SER A 49 3.23 5.84 -14.42
C SER A 49 3.50 5.49 -12.95
N VAL A 50 2.65 4.64 -12.39
CA VAL A 50 2.87 3.98 -11.11
C VAL A 50 3.10 2.51 -11.40
N THR A 51 4.29 2.03 -11.07
CA THR A 51 4.64 0.61 -11.16
C THR A 51 4.14 -0.12 -9.92
N VAL A 52 3.34 -1.16 -10.14
CA VAL A 52 2.86 -2.06 -9.09
C VAL A 52 3.76 -3.29 -9.04
N MET A 53 4.41 -3.50 -7.91
CA MET A 53 5.36 -4.61 -7.72
C MET A 53 4.86 -5.57 -6.64
N ASP A 54 4.76 -6.85 -6.99
CA ASP A 54 4.52 -7.94 -6.04
C ASP A 54 5.81 -8.14 -5.23
N LEU A 55 5.74 -7.85 -3.92
CA LEU A 55 6.88 -7.95 -3.01
C LEU A 55 7.15 -9.39 -2.56
N VAL A 56 6.21 -10.30 -2.73
CA VAL A 56 6.42 -11.73 -2.43
C VAL A 56 7.22 -12.38 -3.54
N ARG A 57 6.87 -12.08 -4.80
CA ARG A 57 7.54 -12.63 -5.99
C ARG A 57 8.67 -11.75 -6.53
N LEU A 58 8.85 -10.55 -5.95
CA LEU A 58 9.83 -9.55 -6.38
C LEU A 58 9.76 -9.25 -7.87
N ARG A 59 8.55 -9.05 -8.39
CA ARG A 59 8.32 -8.81 -9.82
C ARG A 59 7.28 -7.73 -10.05
N VAL A 60 7.43 -7.01 -11.16
CA VAL A 60 6.43 -6.05 -11.62
C VAL A 60 5.17 -6.80 -12.04
N GLU A 61 4.03 -6.45 -11.45
CA GLU A 61 2.72 -6.95 -11.87
C GLU A 61 2.17 -6.14 -13.03
N THR A 62 2.23 -4.82 -12.94
CA THR A 62 1.69 -3.90 -13.95
C THR A 62 2.27 -2.50 -13.82
N ARG A 63 2.06 -1.67 -14.84
CA ARG A 63 2.31 -0.23 -14.82
C ARG A 63 1.04 0.51 -15.16
N VAL A 64 0.66 1.46 -14.32
CA VAL A 64 -0.59 2.20 -14.46
C VAL A 64 -0.27 3.65 -14.80
N ALA A 65 -0.72 4.13 -15.96
CA ALA A 65 -0.55 5.52 -16.35
C ALA A 65 -1.47 6.43 -15.51
N VAL A 66 -0.88 7.23 -14.61
CA VAL A 66 -1.60 8.18 -13.75
C VAL A 66 -1.57 9.59 -14.33
N GLY A 67 -0.48 9.95 -15.01
CA GLY A 67 -0.23 11.24 -15.65
C GLY A 67 1.07 11.89 -15.19
N PRO A 68 1.36 13.12 -15.65
CA PRO A 68 2.70 13.70 -15.55
C PRO A 68 3.09 14.13 -14.14
N ALA A 69 4.39 14.25 -13.89
CA ALA A 69 4.97 14.90 -12.70
C ALA A 69 4.34 14.44 -11.38
N ILE A 70 4.40 13.13 -11.12
CA ILE A 70 3.97 12.53 -9.86
C ILE A 70 4.95 12.96 -8.77
N SER A 71 4.46 13.45 -7.63
CA SER A 71 5.30 13.94 -6.53
C SER A 71 5.12 13.11 -5.25
N GLY A 72 3.96 13.21 -4.61
CA GLY A 72 3.61 12.43 -3.43
C GLY A 72 2.67 11.25 -3.74
N LEU A 73 2.88 10.13 -3.04
CA LEU A 73 1.96 9.00 -3.01
C LEU A 73 1.79 8.47 -1.58
N VAL A 74 0.60 8.01 -1.23
CA VAL A 74 0.25 7.50 0.08
C VAL A 74 -0.89 6.47 -0.02
N GLU A 75 -0.83 5.42 0.78
CA GLU A 75 -1.91 4.45 0.90
C GLU A 75 -3.01 4.97 1.83
N HIS A 76 -4.27 4.71 1.48
CA HIS A 76 -5.38 5.00 2.37
C HIS A 76 -5.36 4.07 3.60
N PRO A 77 -5.52 4.57 4.83
CA PRO A 77 -5.30 3.76 6.05
C PRO A 77 -6.24 2.55 6.19
N THR A 78 -7.45 2.63 5.62
CA THR A 78 -8.50 1.60 5.78
C THR A 78 -9.09 1.06 4.49
N ARG A 79 -8.85 1.69 3.34
CA ARG A 79 -9.44 1.33 2.05
C ARG A 79 -8.30 0.88 1.15
N ALA A 80 -8.58 -0.06 0.26
CA ALA A 80 -7.61 -0.56 -0.71
C ALA A 80 -7.42 0.46 -1.85
N GLU A 81 -6.97 1.66 -1.50
CA GLU A 81 -6.74 2.77 -2.42
C GLU A 81 -5.35 3.36 -2.20
N VAL A 82 -4.67 3.69 -3.27
CA VAL A 82 -3.43 4.46 -3.26
C VAL A 82 -3.73 5.82 -3.88
N TRP A 83 -3.42 6.86 -3.14
CA TRP A 83 -3.63 8.22 -3.57
C TRP A 83 -2.29 8.85 -3.87
N GLY A 84 -2.27 9.75 -4.84
CA GLY A 84 -1.12 10.59 -5.06
C GLY A 84 -1.48 11.85 -5.79
N VAL A 85 -0.49 12.68 -6.00
CA VAL A 85 -0.65 14.00 -6.60
C VAL A 85 0.12 14.09 -7.90
N SER A 86 -0.42 14.85 -8.84
CA SER A 86 0.25 15.25 -10.08
C SER A 86 0.49 16.75 -10.01
N THR A 87 1.74 17.17 -9.83
CA THR A 87 2.11 18.58 -9.64
C THR A 87 1.80 19.40 -10.89
N ALA A 88 2.19 18.88 -12.06
CA ALA A 88 1.94 19.55 -13.34
C ALA A 88 0.50 19.36 -13.82
N GLY A 89 -0.15 18.25 -13.47
CA GLY A 89 -1.54 18.00 -13.83
C GLY A 89 -2.56 18.76 -12.98
N GLY A 90 -2.20 19.17 -11.76
CA GLY A 90 -3.06 19.94 -10.88
C GLY A 90 -4.21 19.14 -10.25
N TYR A 91 -4.02 17.83 -10.08
CA TYR A 91 -5.01 16.91 -9.53
C TYR A 91 -4.41 15.91 -8.55
N VAL A 92 -5.28 15.41 -7.66
CA VAL A 92 -5.06 14.16 -6.92
C VAL A 92 -5.59 13.01 -7.76
N TRP A 93 -4.83 11.93 -7.88
CA TRP A 93 -5.29 10.69 -8.50
C TRP A 93 -5.51 9.62 -7.44
N ILE A 94 -6.48 8.75 -7.69
CA ILE A 94 -6.83 7.62 -6.83
C ILE A 94 -6.70 6.36 -7.66
N LEU A 95 -5.92 5.40 -7.17
CA LEU A 95 -5.75 4.08 -7.74
C LEU A 95 -6.41 3.04 -6.81
N ASP A 96 -7.28 2.21 -7.36
CA ASP A 96 -7.84 1.06 -6.66
C ASP A 96 -6.79 -0.06 -6.62
N ALA A 97 -6.36 -0.46 -5.44
CA ALA A 97 -5.30 -1.44 -5.22
C ALA A 97 -5.75 -2.88 -5.52
N LYS A 98 -7.06 -3.16 -5.58
CA LYS A 98 -7.60 -4.48 -5.92
C LYS A 98 -7.60 -4.71 -7.43
N THR A 99 -7.92 -3.68 -8.20
CA THR A 99 -8.03 -3.75 -9.67
C THR A 99 -6.80 -3.20 -10.39
N ASN A 100 -5.95 -2.45 -9.70
CA ASN A 100 -4.84 -1.68 -10.27
C ASN A 100 -5.32 -0.72 -11.37
N GLN A 101 -6.44 -0.04 -11.15
CA GLN A 101 -7.02 0.93 -12.08
C GLN A 101 -7.23 2.29 -11.41
N ILE A 102 -7.25 3.34 -12.21
CA ILE A 102 -7.56 4.70 -11.73
C ILE A 102 -9.04 4.78 -11.39
N ALA A 103 -9.33 4.94 -10.10
CA ALA A 103 -10.69 5.07 -9.58
C ALA A 103 -11.23 6.49 -9.72
N ALA A 104 -10.37 7.52 -9.66
CA ALA A 104 -10.74 8.91 -9.90
C ALA A 104 -9.53 9.84 -10.07
N ARG A 105 -9.79 11.03 -10.61
CA ARG A 105 -8.91 12.20 -10.54
C ARG A 105 -9.72 13.37 -9.98
N ILE A 106 -9.22 14.00 -8.93
CA ILE A 106 -9.86 15.14 -8.25
C ILE A 106 -9.06 16.39 -8.60
N PRO A 107 -9.62 17.35 -9.35
CA PRO A 107 -8.96 18.63 -9.59
C PRO A 107 -8.75 19.38 -8.28
N VAL A 108 -7.51 19.79 -7.99
CA VAL A 108 -7.15 20.53 -6.77
C VAL A 108 -6.46 21.86 -7.05
N GLY A 109 -6.21 22.19 -8.32
CA GLY A 109 -5.60 23.45 -8.71
C GLY A 109 -4.07 23.36 -8.88
N ALA A 110 -3.40 24.50 -8.81
CA ALA A 110 -2.01 24.62 -9.23
C ALA A 110 -1.02 23.99 -8.23
N SER A 111 -0.13 23.14 -8.74
CA SER A 111 1.04 22.60 -8.05
C SER A 111 0.77 21.91 -6.70
N PRO A 112 -0.10 20.88 -6.66
CA PRO A 112 -0.20 20.01 -5.49
C PRO A 112 1.11 19.21 -5.32
N TYR A 113 1.56 19.05 -4.08
CA TYR A 113 2.88 18.44 -3.79
C TYR A 113 2.83 17.19 -2.92
N ALA A 114 1.94 17.18 -1.93
CA ALA A 114 1.79 16.05 -1.02
C ALA A 114 0.32 15.84 -0.65
N VAL A 115 0.01 14.61 -0.27
CA VAL A 115 -1.29 14.20 0.28
C VAL A 115 -1.06 13.37 1.54
N ALA A 116 -1.86 13.61 2.57
CA ALA A 116 -1.85 12.83 3.81
C ALA A 116 -3.28 12.58 4.30
N PHE A 117 -3.52 11.47 4.98
CA PHE A 117 -4.83 11.13 5.50
C PHE A 117 -4.98 11.45 6.99
N SER A 118 -6.20 11.75 7.42
CA SER A 118 -6.57 11.63 8.83
C SER A 118 -6.44 10.18 9.30
N ALA A 119 -6.27 9.97 10.61
CA ALA A 119 -6.08 8.63 11.18
C ALA A 119 -7.25 7.66 10.91
N ASP A 120 -8.47 8.20 10.81
CA ASP A 120 -9.68 7.46 10.44
C ASP A 120 -9.84 7.25 8.92
N GLY A 121 -9.04 7.92 8.09
CA GLY A 121 -9.14 7.93 6.63
C GLY A 121 -10.34 8.68 6.08
N ALA A 122 -11.08 9.45 6.88
CA ALA A 122 -12.24 10.19 6.39
C ALA A 122 -11.87 11.46 5.61
N ARG A 123 -10.67 12.00 5.81
CA ARG A 123 -10.19 13.23 5.17
C ARG A 123 -8.81 13.04 4.59
N ALA A 124 -8.59 13.60 3.40
CA ALA A 124 -7.27 13.78 2.82
C ALA A 124 -6.90 15.26 2.84
N TYR A 125 -5.67 15.55 3.23
CA TYR A 125 -5.10 16.89 3.28
C TYR A 125 -4.06 17.01 2.16
N VAL A 126 -4.23 18.00 1.28
CA VAL A 126 -3.38 18.20 0.11
C VAL A 126 -2.72 19.55 0.19
N SER A 127 -1.39 19.57 0.12
CA SER A 127 -0.64 20.83 0.07
C SER A 127 -0.55 21.34 -1.37
N ALA A 128 -1.08 22.53 -1.65
CA ALA A 128 -1.02 23.18 -2.96
C ALA A 128 -0.10 24.40 -2.90
N ALA A 129 1.11 24.28 -3.44
CA ALA A 129 2.13 25.32 -3.36
C ALA A 129 1.81 26.53 -4.27
N GLY A 130 1.10 26.32 -5.38
CA GLY A 130 0.78 27.38 -6.34
C GLY A 130 -0.38 28.29 -5.93
N GLY A 131 -1.10 27.97 -4.84
CA GLY A 131 -2.27 28.70 -4.40
C GLY A 131 -2.29 29.04 -2.90
N GLU A 132 -1.15 28.93 -2.22
CA GLU A 132 -1.01 29.18 -0.76
C GLU A 132 -2.07 28.46 0.09
N ALA A 133 -2.48 27.24 -0.27
CA ALA A 133 -3.62 26.57 0.36
C ALA A 133 -3.32 25.12 0.78
N LEU A 134 -3.85 24.77 1.96
CA LEU A 134 -4.10 23.40 2.37
C LEU A 134 -5.55 23.06 1.99
N LEU A 135 -5.72 22.05 1.15
CA LEU A 135 -7.05 21.61 0.73
C LEU A 135 -7.45 20.37 1.52
N VAL A 136 -8.70 20.33 1.96
CA VAL A 136 -9.29 19.16 2.61
C VAL A 136 -10.22 18.49 1.61
N ILE A 137 -10.04 17.19 1.42
CA ILE A 137 -10.89 16.37 0.56
C ILE A 137 -11.63 15.37 1.44
N ASP A 138 -12.96 15.36 1.33
CA ASP A 138 -13.78 14.30 1.89
C ASP A 138 -13.56 13.01 1.09
N CYS A 139 -13.13 11.97 1.78
CA CYS A 139 -12.70 10.72 1.18
C CYS A 139 -13.86 9.88 0.63
N ALA A 140 -15.08 10.06 1.14
CA ALA A 140 -16.27 9.33 0.70
C ALA A 140 -16.88 9.98 -0.54
N THR A 141 -16.99 11.31 -0.56
CA THR A 141 -17.58 12.05 -1.68
C THR A 141 -16.56 12.40 -2.76
N ARG A 142 -15.26 12.36 -2.43
CA ARG A 142 -14.14 12.79 -3.29
C ARG A 142 -14.25 14.26 -3.69
N GLN A 143 -14.78 15.10 -2.79
CA GLN A 143 -14.96 16.53 -3.00
C GLN A 143 -14.10 17.35 -2.03
N ILE A 144 -13.66 18.52 -2.48
CA ILE A 144 -12.97 19.51 -1.64
C ILE A 144 -14.00 20.13 -0.69
N THR A 145 -13.66 20.24 0.59
CA THR A 145 -14.49 20.84 1.66
C THR A 145 -13.79 22.02 2.28
#